data_AF-A0A914NIA7-F1
#
_entry.id   AF-A0A914NIA7-F1
#
_cell.length_a   1.000
_cell.length_b   1.000
_cell.length_c   1.000
_cell.angle_alpha   90.00
_cell.angle_beta   90.00
_cell.angle_gamma   90.00
#
_symmetry.space_group_name_H-M   'P 1'
#
loop_
_entity.id
_entity.type
_entity.pdbx_description
1 polymer ?
#
loop_
_entity_poly.entity_id
_entity_poly.type
_entity_poly.pdbx_seq_one_letter_code
_entity_poly.pdbx_strand_id
1 'polypeptide(L)'
;MLAEKSDTFDTVEQATEVSTTPKEEKIRDLPGQNPSVTRQSPPLNGPRRTSNPVQGILDLATNSQELQQLTTATAAKIDSLKKWTLTTYKNTKHLYLEHMGKIDKTSDLDLNARIAELQELRKCYRELLSNARNFTNYMVLANNMQKGMASALCELATKETAISKELNMQSELFSVMGQHSEPLQRSLSLFLSSLQTLCDNTIEDTFLTIESHNQARLEFDVGRKELQAARENPNSTAQTIAVLEEQCNQQRAKYEQLKEDVRAKLVLLEENR
;
A
#
# COMPACT_ATOMS: atom_id res chain seq x y z
N MET A 1 -13.18 -35.84 -48.70
CA MET A 1 -14.44 -35.36 -49.29
C MET A 1 -15.42 -35.16 -48.14
N LEU A 2 -16.06 -34.01 -47.90
CA LEU A 2 -15.94 -32.61 -48.35
C LEU A 2 -16.16 -31.78 -47.05
N ALA A 3 -15.43 -30.71 -46.70
CA ALA A 3 -15.08 -29.47 -47.42
C ALA A 3 -16.24 -28.47 -47.55
N GLU A 4 -16.35 -27.56 -46.57
CA GLU A 4 -16.83 -26.15 -46.60
C GLU A 4 -16.54 -25.59 -45.17
N LYS A 5 -15.79 -24.51 -44.88
CA LYS A 5 -15.71 -23.13 -45.43
C LYS A 5 -17.05 -22.39 -45.34
N SER A 6 -17.18 -21.16 -44.86
CA SER A 6 -16.29 -20.20 -44.15
C SER A 6 -17.21 -19.21 -43.37
N ASP A 7 -16.83 -18.12 -42.68
CA ASP A 7 -15.65 -17.22 -42.60
C ASP A 7 -15.52 -16.70 -41.13
N THR A 8 -14.36 -16.27 -40.62
CA THR A 8 -13.71 -14.93 -40.75
C THR A 8 -14.62 -13.75 -40.40
N PHE A 9 -14.45 -13.12 -39.21
CA PHE A 9 -14.51 -11.65 -39.02
C PHE A 9 -14.00 -11.21 -37.62
N ASP A 10 -13.04 -10.27 -37.66
CA ASP A 10 -12.57 -9.27 -36.68
C ASP A 10 -12.31 -9.57 -35.18
N THR A 11 -11.01 -9.57 -34.89
CA THR A 11 -10.38 -9.01 -33.68
C THR A 11 -10.99 -7.66 -33.28
N VAL A 12 -11.50 -7.55 -32.04
CA VAL A 12 -11.76 -6.25 -31.39
C VAL A 12 -10.84 -6.07 -30.19
N GLU A 13 -9.99 -5.07 -30.33
CA GLU A 13 -9.05 -4.53 -29.36
C GLU A 13 -9.78 -3.94 -28.14
N GLN A 14 -9.66 -4.57 -26.96
CA GLN A 14 -10.08 -3.94 -25.70
C GLN A 14 -8.93 -3.12 -25.10
N ALA A 15 -8.79 -1.89 -25.60
CA ALA A 15 -7.99 -0.88 -24.93
C ALA A 15 -8.67 -0.48 -23.61
N THR A 16 -8.07 -0.84 -22.47
CA THR A 16 -8.57 -0.40 -21.16
C THR A 16 -8.16 1.06 -20.93
N GLU A 17 -9.11 1.99 -21.13
CA GLU A 17 -8.88 3.41 -20.89
C GLU A 17 -8.59 3.69 -19.40
N VAL A 18 -7.34 4.05 -19.08
CA VAL A 18 -6.97 4.58 -17.77
C VAL A 18 -7.45 6.04 -17.69
N SER A 19 -8.68 6.22 -17.24
CA SER A 19 -9.28 7.54 -17.02
C SER A 19 -8.60 8.26 -15.85
N THR A 20 -7.63 9.13 -16.15
CA THR A 20 -7.05 10.05 -15.17
C THR A 20 -7.93 11.29 -14.99
N THR A 21 -8.93 11.19 -14.11
CA THR A 21 -9.64 12.36 -13.57
C THR A 21 -9.01 12.78 -12.24
N PRO A 22 -8.62 14.05 -12.05
CA PRO A 22 -8.20 14.55 -10.74
C PRO A 22 -9.41 14.59 -9.81
N LYS A 23 -9.33 13.91 -8.66
CA LYS A 23 -10.32 14.11 -7.58
C LYS A 23 -10.02 15.43 -6.88
N GLU A 24 -10.95 16.39 -6.94
CA GLU A 24 -10.91 17.56 -6.08
C GLU A 24 -11.06 17.12 -4.62
N GLU A 25 -9.99 17.23 -3.84
CA GLU A 25 -10.03 16.92 -2.42
C GLU A 25 -10.51 18.13 -1.62
N LYS A 26 -11.77 18.03 -1.19
CA LYS A 26 -12.50 19.04 -0.43
C LYS A 26 -11.82 19.30 0.92
N ILE A 27 -11.13 20.43 1.04
CA ILE A 27 -10.53 20.92 2.30
C ILE A 27 -11.60 20.94 3.39
N ARG A 28 -11.30 20.33 4.55
CA ARG A 28 -12.24 20.14 5.65
C ARG A 28 -12.07 21.26 6.68
N ASP A 29 -13.10 22.10 6.82
CA ASP A 29 -13.18 23.14 7.85
C ASP A 29 -13.12 22.58 9.28
N LEU A 30 -12.41 23.29 10.16
CA LEU A 30 -12.61 23.29 11.62
C LEU A 30 -12.43 24.72 12.16
N PRO A 31 -13.06 25.06 13.30
CA PRO A 31 -13.88 26.28 13.36
C PRO A 31 -13.16 27.52 13.89
N GLY A 32 -13.60 28.69 13.39
CA GLY A 32 -13.23 29.97 13.96
C GLY A 32 -14.06 30.35 15.20
N GLN A 33 -13.40 30.96 16.18
CA GLN A 33 -14.03 31.88 17.13
C GLN A 33 -13.39 33.26 16.96
N ASN A 34 -14.14 34.20 16.37
CA ASN A 34 -13.92 35.63 16.59
C ASN A 34 -14.65 36.02 17.88
N PRO A 35 -14.13 37.03 18.60
CA PRO A 35 -14.99 38.19 18.79
C PRO A 35 -14.31 39.49 18.38
N SER A 36 -15.10 40.38 17.76
CA SER A 36 -14.67 41.66 17.22
C SER A 36 -14.63 42.77 18.27
N VAL A 37 -13.96 43.88 17.89
CA VAL A 37 -14.10 45.25 18.44
C VAL A 37 -13.38 45.54 19.77
N THR A 38 -12.30 46.33 19.72
CA THR A 38 -12.36 47.76 20.07
C THR A 38 -11.08 48.49 19.64
N ARG A 39 -11.25 49.68 19.04
CA ARG A 39 -10.18 50.55 18.54
C ARG A 39 -9.84 51.61 19.59
N GLN A 40 -8.71 51.47 20.29
CA GLN A 40 -8.13 52.54 21.12
C GLN A 40 -6.60 52.65 20.90
N SER A 41 -6.11 53.88 20.90
CA SER A 41 -4.75 54.24 20.48
C SER A 41 -3.71 54.10 21.60
N PRO A 42 -2.50 53.59 21.33
CA PRO A 42 -1.34 53.76 22.23
C PRO A 42 -0.70 55.17 22.05
N PRO A 43 -0.02 55.70 23.08
CA PRO A 43 0.43 57.09 23.13
C PRO A 43 1.76 57.37 22.42
N LEU A 44 2.02 58.67 22.21
CA LEU A 44 3.34 59.22 21.92
C LEU A 44 4.36 58.82 23.00
N ASN A 45 5.34 58.00 22.63
CA ASN A 45 6.68 58.05 23.23
C ASN A 45 7.70 57.44 22.27
N GLY A 46 8.39 58.29 21.51
CA GLY A 46 9.42 57.87 20.56
C GLY A 46 10.81 57.95 21.19
N PRO A 47 11.63 56.89 21.12
CA PRO A 47 13.07 57.03 21.16
C PRO A 47 13.52 57.72 19.87
N ARG A 48 14.10 58.90 20.03
CA ARG A 48 14.82 59.69 19.01
C ARG A 48 15.49 58.81 17.94
N ARG A 49 14.96 58.83 16.71
CA ARG A 49 15.57 58.19 15.54
C ARG A 49 16.92 58.87 15.23
N THR A 50 18.02 58.33 15.75
CA THR A 50 19.34 58.58 15.18
C THR A 50 19.42 57.81 13.86
N SER A 51 19.49 58.54 12.76
CA SER A 51 19.63 57.96 11.42
C SER A 51 21.06 57.44 11.22
N ASN A 52 21.38 56.29 11.81
CA ASN A 52 22.57 55.53 11.43
C ASN A 52 22.25 54.79 10.12
N PRO A 53 22.90 55.12 8.98
CA PRO A 53 22.58 54.49 7.69
C PRO A 53 22.91 52.99 7.65
N VAL A 54 23.67 52.49 8.63
CA VAL A 54 24.06 51.08 8.74
C VAL A 54 22.90 50.15 9.12
N GLN A 55 21.95 50.60 9.95
CA GLN A 55 20.88 49.71 10.46
C GLN A 55 19.91 49.29 9.35
N GLY A 56 19.49 50.23 8.50
CA GLY A 56 18.61 49.94 7.36
C GLY A 56 19.28 49.10 6.26
N ILE A 57 20.62 49.15 6.16
CA ILE A 57 21.37 48.27 5.26
C ILE A 57 21.37 46.83 5.81
N LEU A 58 21.46 46.66 7.13
CA LEU A 58 21.44 45.34 7.78
C LEU A 58 20.06 44.65 7.64
N ASP A 59 18.97 45.39 7.82
CA ASP A 59 17.60 44.85 7.66
C ASP A 59 17.29 44.49 6.19
N LEU A 60 17.77 45.29 5.22
CA LEU A 60 17.66 44.94 3.79
C LEU A 60 18.55 43.75 3.41
N ALA A 61 19.78 43.67 3.94
CA ALA A 61 20.68 42.55 3.68
C ALA A 61 20.12 41.23 4.24
N THR A 62 19.52 41.27 5.43
CA THR A 62 18.89 40.10 6.06
C THR A 62 17.69 39.61 5.25
N ASN A 63 16.77 40.50 4.85
CA ASN A 63 15.65 40.16 3.96
C ASN A 63 16.14 39.63 2.59
N SER A 64 17.23 40.18 2.05
CA SER A 64 17.82 39.73 0.78
C SER A 64 18.43 38.33 0.88
N GLN A 65 19.12 38.02 2.00
CA GLN A 65 19.62 36.67 2.27
C GLN A 65 18.49 35.65 2.47
N GLU A 66 17.39 36.01 3.13
CA GLU A 66 16.22 35.12 3.27
C GLU A 66 15.55 34.89 1.91
N LEU A 67 15.40 35.92 1.07
CA LEU A 67 14.85 35.78 -0.28
C LEU A 67 15.75 34.92 -1.18
N GLN A 68 17.08 35.04 -1.06
CA GLN A 68 18.06 34.20 -1.76
C GLN A 68 18.06 32.75 -1.26
N GLN A 69 17.90 32.52 0.04
CA GLN A 69 17.71 31.18 0.60
C GLN A 69 16.40 30.55 0.12
N LEU A 70 15.31 31.33 0.06
CA LEU A 70 14.02 30.84 -0.43
C LEU A 70 14.08 30.50 -1.93
N THR A 71 14.74 31.32 -2.76
CA THR A 71 14.90 31.05 -4.20
C THR A 71 15.84 29.88 -4.47
N THR A 72 16.97 29.77 -3.77
CA THR A 72 17.87 28.60 -3.90
C THR A 72 17.24 27.30 -3.40
N ALA A 73 16.50 27.34 -2.28
CA ALA A 73 15.71 26.19 -1.81
C ALA A 73 14.60 25.80 -2.79
N THR A 74 13.96 26.78 -3.46
CA THR A 74 12.96 26.52 -4.49
C THR A 74 13.58 25.91 -5.75
N ALA A 75 14.75 26.40 -6.18
CA ALA A 75 15.51 25.82 -7.29
C ALA A 75 15.93 24.38 -7.00
N ALA A 76 16.47 24.10 -5.81
CA ALA A 76 16.84 22.75 -5.39
C ALA A 76 15.63 21.79 -5.35
N LYS A 77 14.45 22.26 -4.91
CA LYS A 77 13.19 21.49 -4.97
C LYS A 77 12.78 21.19 -6.42
N ILE A 78 12.86 22.18 -7.32
CA ILE A 78 12.56 22.01 -8.74
C ILE A 78 13.51 20.99 -9.39
N ASP A 79 14.80 21.03 -9.08
CA ASP A 79 15.78 20.09 -9.65
C ASP A 79 15.67 18.68 -9.05
N SER A 80 15.29 18.56 -7.77
CA SER A 80 14.93 17.27 -7.17
C SER A 80 13.68 16.66 -7.85
N LEU A 81 12.68 17.48 -8.18
CA LEU A 81 11.48 17.05 -8.91
C LEU A 81 11.82 16.60 -10.33
N LYS A 82 12.66 17.34 -11.06
CA LYS A 82 13.16 16.93 -12.40
C LYS A 82 13.94 15.62 -12.35
N LYS A 83 14.83 15.45 -11.36
CA LYS A 83 15.58 14.21 -11.17
C LYS A 83 14.64 13.03 -10.88
N TRP A 84 13.65 13.26 -10.01
CA TRP A 84 12.64 12.25 -9.68
C TRP A 84 11.80 11.87 -10.90
N THR A 85 11.17 12.81 -11.61
CA THR A 85 10.34 12.48 -12.79
C THR A 85 11.11 11.76 -13.88
N LEU A 86 12.36 12.17 -14.14
CA LEU A 86 13.23 11.50 -15.12
C LEU A 86 13.60 10.07 -14.67
N THR A 87 13.93 9.88 -13.39
CA THR A 87 14.27 8.56 -12.83
C THR A 87 13.06 7.62 -12.86
N THR A 88 11.88 8.12 -12.44
CA THR A 88 10.61 7.38 -12.52
C THR A 88 10.30 6.97 -13.96
N TYR A 89 10.41 7.89 -14.93
CA TYR A 89 10.20 7.55 -16.35
C TYR A 89 11.17 6.47 -16.84
N LYS A 90 12.46 6.57 -16.51
CA LYS A 90 13.48 5.56 -16.89
C LYS A 90 13.16 4.19 -16.30
N ASN A 91 12.83 4.12 -15.01
CA ASN A 91 12.46 2.88 -14.32
C ASN A 91 11.19 2.26 -14.93
N THR A 92 10.12 3.05 -15.11
CA THR A 92 8.86 2.58 -15.74
C THR A 92 9.09 2.09 -17.17
N LYS A 93 9.88 2.81 -17.97
CA LYS A 93 10.26 2.39 -19.33
C LYS A 93 11.02 1.07 -19.32
N HIS A 94 11.96 0.89 -18.39
CA HIS A 94 12.74 -0.32 -18.27
C HIS A 94 11.85 -1.52 -17.88
N LEU A 95 11.00 -1.36 -16.87
CA LEU A 95 10.04 -2.36 -16.42
C LEU A 95 9.08 -2.80 -17.55
N TYR A 96 8.57 -1.85 -18.34
CA TYR A 96 7.73 -2.14 -19.50
C TYR A 96 8.47 -2.92 -20.59
N LEU A 97 9.76 -2.62 -20.83
CA LEU A 97 10.59 -3.33 -21.81
C LEU A 97 11.00 -4.74 -21.34
N GLU A 98 11.22 -4.95 -20.04
CA GLU A 98 11.35 -6.29 -19.44
C GLU A 98 10.08 -7.11 -19.62
N HIS A 99 8.91 -6.53 -19.35
CA HIS A 99 7.63 -7.22 -19.45
C HIS A 99 7.31 -7.68 -20.89
N MET A 100 7.79 -6.95 -21.90
CA MET A 100 7.71 -7.36 -23.31
C MET A 100 8.85 -8.29 -23.76
N GLY A 101 9.77 -8.70 -22.88
CA GLY A 101 10.93 -9.54 -23.25
C GLY A 101 11.92 -8.86 -24.21
N LYS A 102 11.87 -7.53 -24.35
CA LYS A 102 12.76 -6.77 -25.25
C LYS A 102 14.12 -6.46 -24.64
N ILE A 103 14.30 -6.82 -23.37
CA ILE A 103 15.40 -6.41 -22.52
C ILE A 103 15.61 -7.48 -21.44
N ASP A 104 16.86 -7.83 -21.17
CA ASP A 104 17.19 -8.80 -20.12
C ASP A 104 16.98 -8.22 -18.72
N LYS A 105 16.46 -9.06 -17.83
CA LYS A 105 16.21 -8.83 -16.40
C LYS A 105 17.26 -9.57 -15.56
N THR A 106 17.83 -8.91 -14.55
CA THR A 106 18.63 -9.62 -13.54
C THR A 106 17.73 -10.59 -12.75
N SER A 107 18.07 -11.88 -12.74
CA SER A 107 17.22 -12.94 -12.19
C SER A 107 17.97 -13.83 -11.20
N ASP A 108 17.47 -13.94 -9.97
CA ASP A 108 17.85 -14.95 -8.98
C ASP A 108 16.75 -16.04 -8.99
N LEU A 109 17.05 -17.19 -9.59
CA LEU A 109 16.05 -18.24 -9.81
C LEU A 109 15.53 -18.83 -8.49
N ASP A 110 16.41 -19.07 -7.52
CA ASP A 110 16.07 -19.68 -6.23
C ASP A 110 15.24 -18.72 -5.38
N LEU A 111 15.59 -17.43 -5.37
CA LEU A 111 14.82 -16.40 -4.68
C LEU A 111 13.44 -16.21 -5.32
N ASN A 112 13.37 -16.18 -6.66
CA ASN A 112 12.09 -16.08 -7.38
C ASN A 112 11.19 -17.30 -7.11
N ALA A 113 11.75 -18.51 -7.00
CA ALA A 113 10.99 -19.72 -6.64
C ALA A 113 10.36 -19.60 -5.24
N ARG A 114 11.14 -19.21 -4.23
CA ARG A 114 10.62 -18.99 -2.86
C ARG A 114 9.57 -17.86 -2.80
N ILE A 115 9.73 -16.80 -3.59
CA ILE A 115 8.74 -15.72 -3.68
C ILE A 115 7.43 -16.24 -4.31
N ALA A 116 7.51 -17.11 -5.33
CA ALA A 116 6.32 -17.73 -5.93
C ALA A 116 5.60 -18.69 -4.97
N GLU A 117 6.35 -19.49 -4.19
CA GLU A 117 5.80 -20.31 -3.10
C GLU A 117 5.05 -19.45 -2.08
N LEU A 118 5.66 -18.34 -1.63
CA LEU A 118 5.01 -17.38 -0.72
C LEU A 118 3.75 -16.72 -1.33
N GLN A 119 3.73 -16.47 -2.64
CA GLN A 119 2.55 -15.90 -3.32
C GLN A 119 1.35 -16.85 -3.29
N GLU A 120 1.54 -18.12 -3.63
CA GLU A 120 0.47 -19.12 -3.56
C GLU A 120 0.06 -19.39 -2.10
N LEU A 121 1.03 -19.41 -1.19
CA LEU A 121 0.77 -19.54 0.24
C LEU A 121 -0.12 -18.40 0.78
N ARG A 122 0.22 -17.13 0.46
CA ARG A 122 -0.61 -15.96 0.82
C ARG A 122 -2.03 -16.10 0.28
N LYS A 123 -2.18 -16.59 -0.95
CA LYS A 123 -3.49 -16.83 -1.57
C LYS A 123 -4.29 -17.89 -0.80
N CYS A 124 -3.71 -19.05 -0.50
CA CYS A 124 -4.36 -20.07 0.32
C CYS A 124 -4.80 -19.55 1.71
N TYR A 125 -3.95 -18.77 2.39
CA TYR A 125 -4.33 -18.18 3.68
C TYR A 125 -5.45 -17.13 3.57
N ARG A 126 -5.48 -16.31 2.51
CA ARG A 126 -6.58 -15.36 2.25
C ARG A 126 -7.89 -16.07 1.89
N GLU A 127 -7.83 -17.16 1.13
CA GLU A 127 -8.98 -18.02 0.85
C GLU A 127 -9.51 -18.69 2.13
N LEU A 128 -8.62 -19.23 2.97
CA LEU A 128 -8.97 -19.78 4.28
C LEU A 128 -9.62 -18.73 5.20
N LEU A 129 -9.07 -17.51 5.23
CA LEU A 129 -9.62 -16.38 6.00
C LEU A 129 -11.02 -15.99 5.51
N SER A 130 -11.25 -15.96 4.20
CA SER A 130 -12.57 -15.73 3.60
C SER A 130 -13.56 -16.83 3.99
N ASN A 131 -13.16 -18.10 3.84
CA ASN A 131 -13.99 -19.25 4.18
C ASN A 131 -14.33 -19.31 5.68
N ALA A 132 -13.38 -19.01 6.56
CA ALA A 132 -13.60 -18.95 8.00
C ALA A 132 -14.52 -17.80 8.41
N ARG A 133 -14.46 -16.64 7.72
CA ARG A 133 -15.41 -15.52 7.92
C ARG A 133 -16.83 -15.95 7.52
N ASN A 134 -16.98 -16.59 6.35
CA ASN A 134 -18.26 -17.12 5.89
C ASN A 134 -18.83 -18.17 6.84
N PHE A 135 -18.02 -19.13 7.29
CA PHE A 135 -18.42 -20.13 8.28
C PHE A 135 -18.87 -19.50 9.61
N THR A 136 -18.12 -18.51 10.11
CA THR A 136 -18.49 -17.77 11.32
C THR A 136 -19.84 -17.07 11.13
N ASN A 137 -20.07 -16.40 10.00
CA ASN A 137 -21.36 -15.77 9.69
C ASN A 137 -22.51 -16.79 9.64
N TYR A 138 -22.31 -17.97 9.04
CA TYR A 138 -23.31 -19.04 9.05
C TYR A 138 -23.58 -19.58 10.45
N MET A 139 -22.57 -19.66 11.32
CA MET A 139 -22.77 -20.05 12.72
C MET A 139 -23.57 -19.02 13.53
N VAL A 140 -23.34 -17.72 13.32
CA VAL A 140 -24.19 -16.66 13.92
C VAL A 140 -25.64 -16.76 13.43
N LEU A 141 -25.84 -16.95 12.12
CA LEU A 141 -27.18 -17.08 11.54
C LEU A 141 -27.91 -18.34 12.06
N ALA A 142 -27.22 -19.47 12.12
CA ALA A 142 -27.77 -20.71 12.67
C ALA A 142 -28.12 -20.56 14.17
N ASN A 143 -27.26 -19.90 14.96
CA ASN A 143 -27.54 -19.63 16.38
C ASN A 143 -28.81 -18.78 16.57
N ASN A 144 -28.95 -17.71 15.80
CA ASN A 144 -30.13 -16.84 15.83
C ASN A 144 -31.39 -17.61 15.41
N MET A 145 -31.31 -18.47 14.40
CA MET A 145 -32.42 -19.33 13.98
C MET A 145 -32.82 -20.31 15.09
N GLN A 146 -31.86 -20.95 15.77
CA GLN A 146 -32.13 -21.87 16.88
C GLN A 146 -32.83 -21.15 18.05
N LYS A 147 -32.31 -19.98 18.46
CA LYS A 147 -32.94 -19.13 19.50
C LYS A 147 -34.35 -18.69 19.10
N GLY A 148 -34.58 -18.33 17.84
CA GLY A 148 -35.91 -18.01 17.30
C GLY A 148 -36.88 -19.21 17.30
N MET A 149 -36.41 -20.39 16.90
CA MET A 149 -37.21 -21.62 16.93
C MET A 149 -37.60 -22.02 18.36
N ALA A 150 -36.69 -21.87 19.33
CA ALA A 150 -37.00 -22.11 20.74
C ALA A 150 -38.16 -21.21 21.22
N SER A 151 -38.11 -19.90 20.93
CA SER A 151 -39.18 -18.96 21.28
C SER A 151 -40.51 -19.34 20.63
N ALA A 152 -40.52 -19.62 19.31
CA ALA A 152 -41.73 -19.96 18.58
C ALA A 152 -42.37 -21.29 19.06
N LEU A 153 -41.56 -22.28 19.41
CA LEU A 153 -42.04 -23.56 19.97
C LEU A 153 -42.61 -23.39 21.38
N CYS A 154 -41.99 -22.54 22.22
CA CYS A 154 -42.51 -22.20 23.54
C CYS A 154 -43.87 -21.48 23.44
N GLU A 155 -43.98 -20.48 22.56
CA GLU A 155 -45.26 -19.81 22.27
C GLU A 155 -46.33 -20.78 21.76
N LEU A 156 -45.99 -21.71 20.86
CA LEU A 156 -46.92 -22.72 20.37
C LEU A 156 -47.36 -23.68 21.48
N ALA A 157 -46.45 -24.06 22.38
CA ALA A 157 -46.75 -24.93 23.51
C ALA A 157 -47.76 -24.32 24.51
N THR A 158 -47.90 -22.99 24.57
CA THR A 158 -48.95 -22.32 25.36
C THR A 158 -50.34 -22.40 24.73
N LYS A 159 -50.43 -22.63 23.41
CA LYS A 159 -51.67 -22.66 22.63
C LYS A 159 -52.15 -24.11 22.46
N GLU A 160 -51.25 -25.01 22.09
CA GLU A 160 -51.54 -26.42 21.78
C GLU A 160 -51.29 -27.32 23.00
N THR A 161 -52.24 -27.32 23.94
CA THR A 161 -52.14 -28.07 25.20
C THR A 161 -52.00 -29.59 25.02
N ALA A 162 -52.53 -30.16 23.93
CA ALA A 162 -52.48 -31.58 23.63
C ALA A 162 -51.07 -32.13 23.33
N ILE A 163 -50.14 -31.28 22.86
CA ILE A 163 -48.75 -31.63 22.50
C ILE A 163 -47.73 -30.70 23.18
N SER A 164 -48.16 -29.96 24.20
CA SER A 164 -47.38 -28.92 24.87
C SER A 164 -46.09 -29.46 25.48
N LYS A 165 -46.09 -30.71 25.97
CA LYS A 165 -44.92 -31.34 26.57
C LYS A 165 -43.81 -31.56 25.52
N GLU A 166 -44.18 -32.13 24.37
CA GLU A 166 -43.27 -32.41 23.26
C GLU A 166 -42.70 -31.11 22.67
N LEU A 167 -43.54 -30.07 22.51
CA LEU A 167 -43.12 -28.75 22.04
C LEU A 167 -42.16 -28.06 23.02
N ASN A 168 -42.40 -28.13 24.33
CA ASN A 168 -41.50 -27.59 25.35
C ASN A 168 -40.15 -28.33 25.38
N MET A 169 -40.14 -29.66 25.25
CA MET A 169 -38.89 -30.42 25.13
C MET A 169 -38.09 -30.04 23.88
N GLN A 170 -38.76 -29.82 22.75
CA GLN A 170 -38.10 -29.37 21.52
C GLN A 170 -37.59 -27.92 21.63
N SER A 171 -38.34 -27.03 22.31
CA SER A 171 -37.92 -25.66 22.61
C SER A 171 -36.63 -25.64 23.44
N GLU A 172 -36.57 -26.43 24.52
CA GLU A 172 -35.39 -26.56 25.38
C GLU A 172 -34.17 -27.08 24.59
N LEU A 173 -34.36 -28.08 23.72
CA LEU A 173 -33.29 -28.58 22.85
C LEU A 173 -32.70 -27.48 21.94
N PHE A 174 -33.55 -26.64 21.34
CA PHE A 174 -33.08 -25.51 20.52
C PHE A 174 -32.42 -24.41 21.36
N SER A 175 -32.91 -24.15 22.58
CA SER A 175 -32.30 -23.21 23.54
C SER A 175 -30.89 -23.65 23.93
N VAL A 176 -30.73 -24.90 24.36
CA VAL A 176 -29.46 -25.52 24.77
C VAL A 176 -28.46 -25.55 23.61
N MET A 177 -28.90 -25.95 22.41
CA MET A 177 -28.05 -25.93 21.21
C MET A 177 -27.58 -24.50 20.87
N GLY A 178 -28.44 -23.50 21.05
CA GLY A 178 -28.10 -22.08 20.91
C GLY A 178 -27.16 -21.52 21.99
N GLN A 179 -27.00 -22.18 23.14
CA GLN A 179 -26.01 -21.79 24.15
C GLN A 179 -24.65 -22.44 23.85
N HIS A 180 -24.63 -23.70 23.42
CA HIS A 180 -23.38 -24.45 23.18
C HIS A 180 -22.53 -23.93 22.01
N SER A 181 -23.06 -23.12 21.09
CA SER A 181 -22.24 -22.53 20.01
C SER A 181 -21.45 -21.29 20.42
N GLU A 182 -21.73 -20.65 21.55
CA GLU A 182 -21.06 -19.41 21.96
C GLU A 182 -19.55 -19.58 22.23
N PRO A 183 -19.07 -20.66 22.88
CA PRO A 183 -17.63 -20.93 22.99
C PRO A 183 -16.96 -21.13 21.63
N LEU A 184 -17.60 -21.87 20.71
CA LEU A 184 -17.10 -22.09 19.36
C LEU A 184 -17.00 -20.79 18.57
N GLN A 185 -18.03 -19.94 18.63
CA GLN A 185 -18.03 -18.62 17.99
C GLN A 185 -16.90 -17.73 18.54
N ARG A 186 -16.62 -17.79 19.85
CA ARG A 186 -15.50 -17.06 20.46
C ARG A 186 -14.15 -17.57 19.96
N SER A 187 -13.95 -18.89 19.88
CA SER A 187 -12.74 -19.50 19.31
C SER A 187 -12.55 -19.15 17.84
N LEU A 188 -13.62 -19.16 17.03
CA LEU A 188 -13.59 -18.74 15.63
C LEU A 188 -13.22 -17.26 15.48
N SER A 189 -13.76 -16.38 16.34
CA SER A 189 -13.41 -14.95 16.34
C SER A 189 -11.92 -14.71 16.66
N LEU A 190 -11.37 -15.43 17.64
CA LEU A 190 -9.93 -15.40 17.94
C LEU A 190 -9.09 -15.91 16.76
N PHE A 191 -9.44 -17.07 16.21
CA PHE A 191 -8.79 -17.64 15.02
C PHE A 191 -8.78 -16.67 13.85
N LEU A 192 -9.93 -16.04 13.55
CA LEU A 192 -10.05 -15.03 12.51
C LEU A 192 -9.14 -13.82 12.75
N SER A 193 -9.06 -13.33 14.00
CA SER A 193 -8.17 -12.21 14.34
C SER A 193 -6.71 -12.59 14.14
N SER A 194 -6.27 -13.76 14.62
CA SER A 194 -4.89 -14.24 14.46
C SER A 194 -4.53 -14.45 12.98
N LEU A 195 -5.43 -15.09 12.23
CA LEU A 195 -5.25 -15.37 10.81
C LEU A 195 -5.21 -14.08 9.97
N GLN A 196 -6.06 -13.10 10.31
CA GLN A 196 -6.02 -11.78 9.71
C GLN A 196 -4.71 -11.06 10.03
N THR A 197 -4.20 -11.14 11.26
CA THR A 197 -2.90 -10.55 11.63
C THR A 197 -1.76 -11.15 10.79
N LEU A 198 -1.72 -12.47 10.64
CA LEU A 198 -0.75 -13.18 9.80
C LEU A 198 -0.84 -12.75 8.32
N CYS A 199 -2.05 -12.70 7.75
CA CYS A 199 -2.27 -12.37 6.34
C CYS A 199 -1.98 -10.90 6.00
N ASP A 200 -2.49 -9.98 6.81
CA ASP A 200 -2.56 -8.56 6.46
C ASP A 200 -1.37 -7.76 7.01
N ASN A 201 -0.62 -8.31 7.98
CA ASN A 201 0.58 -7.66 8.53
C ASN A 201 1.85 -8.51 8.29
N THR A 202 1.93 -9.73 8.83
CA THR A 202 3.19 -10.50 8.86
C THR A 202 3.65 -10.93 7.47
N ILE A 203 2.75 -11.51 6.67
CA ILE A 203 3.01 -11.88 5.28
C ILE A 203 3.22 -10.62 4.42
N GLU A 204 2.43 -9.57 4.63
CA GLU A 204 2.48 -8.36 3.80
C GLU A 204 3.75 -7.54 4.03
N ASP A 205 4.30 -7.47 5.25
CA ASP A 205 5.63 -6.86 5.54
C ASP A 205 6.77 -7.54 4.78
N THR A 206 6.67 -8.87 4.58
CA THR A 206 7.61 -9.60 3.73
C THR A 206 7.43 -9.20 2.26
N PHE A 207 6.18 -9.01 1.78
CA PHE A 207 5.90 -8.51 0.43
C PHE A 207 6.39 -7.08 0.18
N LEU A 208 6.26 -6.15 1.14
CA LEU A 208 6.81 -4.78 1.03
C LEU A 208 8.35 -4.79 0.87
N THR A 209 9.00 -5.78 1.48
CA THR A 209 10.46 -5.97 1.38
C THR A 209 10.84 -6.55 0.02
N ILE A 210 10.05 -7.51 -0.49
CA ILE A 210 10.17 -8.06 -1.85
C ILE A 210 9.95 -6.97 -2.91
N GLU A 211 8.98 -6.07 -2.72
CA GLU A 211 8.75 -4.92 -3.60
C GLU A 211 9.96 -3.97 -3.59
N SER A 212 10.47 -3.63 -2.40
CA SER A 212 11.68 -2.81 -2.24
C SER A 212 12.91 -3.42 -2.92
N HIS A 213 13.11 -4.73 -2.81
CA HIS A 213 14.14 -5.48 -3.52
C HIS A 213 13.96 -5.42 -5.05
N ASN A 214 12.74 -5.65 -5.55
CA ASN A 214 12.42 -5.57 -6.98
C ASN A 214 12.66 -4.16 -7.55
N GLN A 215 12.35 -3.11 -6.78
CA GLN A 215 12.59 -1.73 -7.14
C GLN A 215 14.09 -1.39 -7.17
N ALA A 216 14.87 -1.87 -6.19
CA ALA A 216 16.33 -1.72 -6.18
C ALA A 216 17.02 -2.47 -7.33
N ARG A 217 16.53 -3.68 -7.68
CA ARG A 217 16.97 -4.41 -8.87
C ARG A 217 16.73 -3.60 -10.14
N LEU A 218 15.53 -3.04 -10.31
CA LEU A 218 15.16 -2.23 -11.47
C LEU A 218 16.05 -0.98 -11.60
N GLU A 219 16.33 -0.30 -10.48
CA GLU A 219 17.26 0.84 -10.43
C GLU A 219 18.69 0.44 -10.86
N PHE A 220 19.20 -0.69 -10.37
CA PHE A 220 20.51 -1.23 -10.77
C PHE A 220 20.54 -1.64 -12.25
N ASP A 221 19.49 -2.29 -12.76
CA ASP A 221 19.40 -2.68 -14.16
C ASP A 221 19.35 -1.46 -15.10
N VAL A 222 18.66 -0.38 -14.70
CA VAL A 222 18.73 0.93 -15.36
C VAL A 222 20.15 1.49 -15.32
N GLY A 223 20.75 1.66 -14.13
CA GLY A 223 22.07 2.26 -13.97
C GLY A 223 23.17 1.53 -14.74
N ARG A 224 23.11 0.20 -14.79
CA ARG A 224 24.00 -0.65 -15.61
C ARG A 224 23.91 -0.32 -17.09
N LYS A 225 22.70 -0.12 -17.63
CA LYS A 225 22.50 0.27 -19.05
C LYS A 225 22.93 1.70 -19.33
N GLU A 226 22.74 2.63 -18.38
CA GLU A 226 23.22 4.01 -18.53
C GLU A 226 24.74 4.09 -18.53
N LEU A 227 25.42 3.32 -17.67
CA LEU A 227 26.87 3.19 -17.67
C LEU A 227 27.40 2.57 -18.97
N GLN A 228 26.74 1.53 -19.49
CA GLN A 228 27.10 0.93 -20.77
C GLN A 228 26.95 1.93 -21.92
N ALA A 229 25.78 2.57 -22.06
CA ALA A 229 25.53 3.57 -23.09
C ALA A 229 26.48 4.78 -22.99
N ALA A 230 26.88 5.17 -21.78
CA ALA A 230 27.87 6.22 -21.57
C ALA A 230 29.27 5.80 -22.04
N ARG A 231 29.67 4.53 -21.85
CA ARG A 231 30.95 3.98 -22.33
C ARG A 231 31.01 3.80 -23.85
N GLU A 232 29.88 3.48 -24.48
CA GLU A 232 29.75 3.33 -25.94
C GLU A 232 29.65 4.68 -26.67
N ASN A 233 29.24 5.76 -25.99
CA ASN A 233 29.11 7.09 -26.57
C ASN A 233 30.47 7.84 -26.62
N PRO A 234 31.02 8.15 -27.80
CA PRO A 234 32.33 8.82 -27.93
C PRO A 234 32.35 10.27 -27.42
N ASN A 235 31.18 10.88 -27.15
CA ASN A 235 31.08 12.22 -26.57
C ASN A 235 31.06 12.24 -25.03
N SER A 236 31.08 11.07 -24.38
CA SER A 236 31.08 10.97 -22.91
C SER A 236 32.44 11.30 -22.31
N THR A 237 32.49 12.33 -21.47
CA THR A 237 33.69 12.64 -20.68
C THR A 237 33.98 11.53 -19.65
N ALA A 238 35.25 11.19 -19.44
CA ALA A 238 35.68 10.20 -18.44
C ALA A 238 35.12 10.49 -17.02
N GLN A 239 34.98 11.76 -16.65
CA GLN A 239 34.37 12.18 -15.38
C GLN A 239 32.89 11.77 -15.26
N THR A 240 32.13 11.86 -16.36
CA THR A 240 30.72 11.42 -16.39
C THR A 240 30.61 9.91 -16.22
N ILE A 241 31.51 9.15 -16.87
CA ILE A 241 31.57 7.69 -16.76
C ILE A 241 31.89 7.29 -15.31
N ALA A 242 32.88 7.94 -14.68
CA ALA A 242 33.24 7.67 -13.27
C ALA A 242 32.08 7.94 -12.28
N VAL A 243 31.31 9.02 -12.50
CA VAL A 243 30.13 9.33 -11.67
C VAL A 243 29.01 8.30 -11.86
N LEU A 244 28.77 7.83 -13.09
CA LEU A 244 27.78 6.78 -13.37
C LEU A 244 28.23 5.41 -12.81
N GLU A 245 29.52 5.12 -12.82
CA GLU A 245 30.09 3.89 -12.27
C GLU A 245 29.93 3.83 -10.75
N GLU A 246 30.20 4.93 -10.05
CA GLU A 246 29.95 5.06 -8.62
C GLU A 246 28.45 4.92 -8.28
N GLN A 247 27.55 5.56 -9.03
CA GLN A 247 26.10 5.41 -8.83
C GLN A 247 25.62 3.97 -9.08
N CYS A 248 26.14 3.29 -10.10
CA CYS A 248 25.85 1.89 -10.40
C CYS A 248 26.33 0.97 -9.27
N ASN A 249 27.51 1.22 -8.70
CA ASN A 249 28.03 0.47 -7.54
C ASN A 249 27.16 0.67 -6.29
N GLN A 250 26.69 1.88 -6.02
CA GLN A 250 25.77 2.18 -4.92
C GLN A 250 24.42 1.46 -5.09
N GLN A 251 23.84 1.49 -6.29
CA GLN A 251 22.61 0.75 -6.62
C GLN A 251 22.79 -0.76 -6.47
N ARG A 252 23.96 -1.28 -6.88
CA ARG A 252 24.31 -2.70 -6.71
C ARG A 252 24.37 -3.09 -5.24
N ALA A 253 25.06 -2.30 -4.41
CA ALA A 253 25.14 -2.56 -2.98
C ALA A 253 23.76 -2.58 -2.30
N LYS A 254 22.89 -1.62 -2.65
CA LYS A 254 21.48 -1.57 -2.19
C LYS A 254 20.68 -2.80 -2.62
N TYR A 255 20.83 -3.24 -3.88
CA TYR A 255 20.17 -4.44 -4.41
C TYR A 255 20.62 -5.71 -3.67
N GLU A 256 21.92 -5.90 -3.51
CA GLU A 256 22.50 -7.07 -2.82
C GLU A 256 22.10 -7.10 -1.34
N GLN A 257 22.10 -5.96 -0.64
CA GLN A 257 21.62 -5.86 0.74
C GLN A 257 20.14 -6.30 0.84
N LEU A 258 19.26 -5.70 0.03
CA LEU A 258 17.83 -6.03 0.04
C LEU A 258 17.56 -7.49 -0.37
N LYS A 259 18.46 -8.12 -1.13
CA LYS A 259 18.38 -9.54 -1.48
C LYS A 259 18.57 -10.42 -0.24
N GLU A 260 19.55 -10.11 0.60
CA GLU A 260 19.74 -10.82 1.87
C GLU A 260 18.63 -10.48 2.89
N ASP A 261 18.13 -9.24 2.92
CA ASP A 261 16.99 -8.85 3.76
C ASP A 261 15.73 -9.66 3.42
N VAL A 262 15.42 -9.84 2.13
CA VAL A 262 14.30 -10.71 1.69
C VAL A 262 14.52 -12.16 2.09
N ARG A 263 15.73 -12.71 1.92
CA ARG A 263 16.05 -14.09 2.34
C ARG A 263 15.89 -14.28 3.85
N ALA A 264 16.34 -13.32 4.65
CA ALA A 264 16.17 -13.32 6.09
C ALA A 264 14.69 -13.26 6.48
N LYS A 265 13.90 -12.35 5.88
CA LYS A 265 12.46 -12.28 6.15
C LYS A 265 11.70 -13.53 5.71
N LEU A 266 12.06 -14.17 4.60
CA LEU A 266 11.46 -15.44 4.18
C LEU A 266 11.70 -16.56 5.21
N VAL A 267 12.89 -16.64 5.79
CA VAL A 267 13.19 -17.62 6.87
C VAL A 267 12.42 -17.27 8.14
N LEU A 268 12.47 -16.02 8.59
CA LEU A 268 11.74 -15.58 9.79
C LEU A 268 10.22 -15.76 9.65
N LEU A 269 9.66 -15.54 8.46
CA LEU A 269 8.25 -15.76 8.19
C LEU A 269 7.88 -17.25 8.29
N GLU A 270 8.74 -18.14 7.82
CA GLU A 270 8.54 -19.59 7.92
C GLU A 270 8.64 -20.08 9.37
N GLU A 271 9.48 -19.46 10.20
CA GLU A 271 9.59 -19.75 11.64
C GLU A 271 8.42 -19.22 12.49
N ASN A 272 7.72 -18.16 12.04
CA ASN A 272 6.63 -17.50 12.78
C ASN A 272 5.22 -18.00 12.43
N ARG A 273 5.10 -18.99 11.54
CA ARG A 273 3.86 -19.37 10.84
C ARG A 273 3.21 -20.67 11.34
#